data_AF-R7T3F7-F1
#
_entry.id   AF-R7T3F7-F1
#
_cell.length_a   1.000
_cell.length_b   1.000
_cell.length_c   1.000
_cell.angle_alpha   90.00
_cell.angle_beta   90.00
_cell.angle_gamma   90.00
#
_symmetry.space_group_name_H-M   'P 1'
#
loop_
_entity.id
_entity.type
_entity.pdbx_description
1 polymer ?
#
loop_
_entity_poly.entity_id
_entity_poly.type
_entity_poly.pdbx_seq_one_letter_code
_entity_poly.pdbx_strand_id
1 'polypeptide(L)' 'EKVELKRQLGVLHGVGICFGLIVGSGIYITPSGVIQNAGSPALCLVLWSVAGVMS' A
#
# COMPACT_ATOMS: atom_id res chain seq x y z
N GLU A 1 -39.61 -1.94 -12.21
CA GLU A 1 -38.41 -2.44 -11.51
C GLU A 1 -37.20 -2.20 -12.42
N LYS A 2 -36.23 -1.36 -12.04
CA LYS A 2 -35.06 -1.09 -12.89
C LYS A 2 -34.06 -2.22 -12.72
N VAL A 3 -33.83 -2.98 -13.79
CA VAL A 3 -32.77 -3.99 -13.85
C VAL A 3 -31.43 -3.25 -13.92
N GLU A 4 -30.72 -3.16 -12.80
CA GLU A 4 -29.37 -2.62 -12.77
C GLU A 4 -28.36 -3.73 -13.11
N LEU A 5 -27.52 -3.50 -14.12
CA LEU A 5 -26.43 -4.41 -14.48
C LEU A 5 -25.42 -4.47 -13.32
N LYS A 6 -25.08 -5.69 -12.87
CA LYS A 6 -23.98 -5.92 -11.92
C LYS A 6 -22.73 -5.25 -12.47
N ARG A 7 -22.23 -4.20 -11.82
CA ARG A 7 -20.97 -3.54 -12.22
C ARG A 7 -19.88 -4.60 -12.27
N GLN A 8 -19.41 -4.92 -13.47
CA GLN A 8 -18.27 -5.81 -13.61
C GLN A 8 -17.02 -5.04 -13.22
N LEU A 9 -16.44 -5.41 -12.07
CA LEU A 9 -15.12 -4.96 -11.67
C LEU A 9 -14.10 -5.66 -12.56
N GLY A 10 -13.66 -4.96 -13.61
CA GLY A 10 -12.51 -5.38 -14.39
C GLY A 10 -11.23 -5.40 -13.53
N VAL A 11 -10.20 -6.11 -14.00
CA VAL A 11 -8.93 -6.31 -13.27
C VAL A 11 -8.32 -4.98 -12.81
N LEU A 12 -8.31 -3.96 -13.68
CA LEU A 12 -7.76 -2.64 -13.34
C LEU A 12 -8.54 -1.94 -12.20
N HIS A 13 -9.86 -2.07 -12.18
CA HIS A 13 -10.67 -1.54 -11.08
C HIS A 13 -10.40 -2.29 -9.77
N GLY A 14 -10.27 -3.62 -9.83
CA GLY A 14 -9.89 -4.43 -8.67
C GLY A 14 -8.52 -4.03 -8.10
N VAL A 15 -7.52 -3.90 -8.98
CA VAL A 15 -6.17 -3.45 -8.60
C VAL A 15 -6.19 -2.06 -7.99
N GLY A 16 -6.90 -1.10 -8.59
CA GLY A 16 -7.04 0.25 -8.05
C GLY A 16 -7.66 0.28 -6.65
N ILE A 17 -8.65 -0.58 -6.38
CA ILE A 17 -9.24 -0.74 -5.05
C ILE A 17 -8.22 -1.31 -4.06
N CYS A 18 -7.48 -2.37 -4.45
CA CYS A 18 -6.43 -2.94 -3.59
C CYS A 18 -5.36 -1.91 -3.23
N PHE A 19 -4.86 -1.14 -4.20
CA PHE A 19 -3.91 -0.06 -3.94
C PHE A 19 -4.48 1.00 -3.00
N GLY A 20 -5.74 1.41 -3.20
CA GLY A 20 -6.41 2.38 -2.32
C GLY A 20 -6.64 1.88 -0.89
N LEU A 21 -6.77 0.57 -0.69
CA LEU A 21 -6.90 -0.04 0.65
C LEU A 21 -5.54 -0.21 1.35
N ILE A 22 -4.49 -0.56 0.60
CA ILE A 22 -3.15 -0.81 1.16
C ILE A 22 -2.42 0.51 1.49
N VAL A 23 -2.54 1.52 0.63
CA VAL A 23 -1.82 2.79 0.80
C VAL A 23 -2.59 3.70 1.77
N GLY A 24 -2.23 3.61 3.06
CA GLY A 24 -2.76 4.47 4.12
C GLY A 24 -1.88 5.69 4.45
N SER A 25 -2.30 6.47 5.46
CA SER A 25 -1.56 7.66 5.94
C SER A 25 -0.19 7.34 6.56
N GLY A 26 0.09 6.08 6.88
CA GLY A 26 1.36 5.62 7.43
C GLY A 26 2.57 6.02 6.58
N ILE A 27 2.42 6.17 5.26
CA ILE A 27 3.51 6.59 4.37
C ILE A 27 4.12 7.96 4.75
N TYR A 28 3.36 8.84 5.41
CA TYR A 28 3.85 10.16 5.80
C TYR A 28 4.66 10.18 7.11
N ILE A 29 4.46 9.17 7.97
CA ILE A 29 5.03 9.14 9.34
C ILE A 29 6.08 8.04 9.46
N THR A 30 5.80 6.86 8.90
CA THR A 30 6.62 5.65 9.06
C THR A 30 8.06 5.82 8.54
N PRO A 31 8.35 6.43 7.38
CA PRO A 31 9.73 6.51 6.87
C PRO A 31 10.68 7.26 7.81
N SER A 32 10.22 8.36 8.41
CA SER A 32 11.00 9.13 9.38
C SER A 32 11.35 8.30 10.62
N GLY A 33 10.38 7.54 11.14
CA GLY A 33 10.61 6.63 12.27
C GLY A 33 11.54 5.48 11.91
N VAL A 34 11.38 4.87 10.73
CA VAL A 34 12.24 3.76 10.28
C VAL A 34 13.67 4.22 10.06
N ILE A 35 13.91 5.39 9.45
CA ILE A 35 15.26 5.93 9.24
C ILE A 35 15.95 6.23 10.58
N GLN A 36 15.23 6.80 11.55
CA GLN A 36 15.79 7.09 12.88
C GLN A 36 16.23 5.82 13.61
N ASN A 37 15.48 4.72 13.47
CA ASN A 37 15.82 3.44 14.10
C ASN A 37 16.85 2.63 13.29
N ALA A 38 16.82 2.72 11.96
CA ALA A 38 17.71 1.97 11.07
C ALA A 38 19.09 2.62 10.92
N GLY A 39 19.21 3.94 11.14
CA GLY A 39 20.47 4.68 11.08
C GLY A 39 21.07 4.86 9.67
N SER A 40 20.47 4.27 8.62
CA SER A 40 20.90 4.41 7.23
C SER A 40 19.72 4.38 6.26
N PRO A 41 19.71 5.24 5.22
CA PRO A 41 18.69 5.19 4.16
C PRO A 41 18.63 3.85 3.44
N ALA A 42 19.77 3.19 3.22
CA ALA A 42 19.80 1.89 2.55
C ALA A 42 19.09 0.80 3.37
N LEU A 43 19.31 0.78 4.68
CA LEU A 43 18.63 -0.14 5.59
C LEU A 43 17.13 0.16 5.69
N CYS A 44 16.73 1.44 5.65
CA CYS A 44 15.32 1.81 5.59
C CYS A 44 14.61 1.24 4.35
N LEU A 45 15.24 1.29 3.18
CA LEU A 45 14.69 0.73 1.95
C LEU A 45 14.58 -0.80 2.00
N VAL A 46 15.56 -1.48 2.59
CA VAL A 46 15.50 -2.93 2.82
C VAL A 46 14.36 -3.29 3.75
N LEU A 47 14.21 -2.60 4.88
CA LEU A 47 13.13 -2.85 5.85
C LEU A 47 11.74 -2.60 5.24
N TRP A 48 11.59 -1.55 4.44
CA TRP A 48 10.35 -1.28 3.70
C TRP A 48 10.02 -2.40 2.70
N SER A 49 11.03 -2.92 2.01
CA SER A 49 10.86 -4.01 1.05
C SER A 49 10.47 -5.31 1.74
N VAL A 50 11.12 -5.65 2.86
CA VAL A 50 10.77 -6.83 3.67
C VAL A 50 9.35 -6.71 4.24
N ALA A 51 8.99 -5.54 4.77
CA ALA A 51 7.64 -5.27 5.26
C ALA A 51 6.58 -5.43 4.16
N GLY A 52 6.85 -4.95 2.95
CA GLY A 52 5.97 -5.12 1.79
C GLY A 52 5.81 -6.57 1.33
N VAL A 53 6.83 -7.41 1.51
CA VAL A 53 6.76 -8.85 1.21
C VAL A 53 6.01 -9.63 2.30
N MET A 54 6.05 -9.17 3.55
CA MET A 54 5.36 -9.80 4.67
C MET A 54 3.88 -9.37 4.84
N SER A 55 3.46 -8.30 4.16
CA SER A 55 2.13 -7.71 4.29
C SER A 55 1.10 -8.32 3.36
#